data_AF-A0A316G184-F1
#
_entry.id   AF-A0A316G184-F1
#
_cell.length_a   1.000
_cell.length_b   1.000
_cell.length_c   1.000
_cell.angle_alpha   90.00
_cell.angle_beta   90.00
_cell.angle_gamma   90.00
#
_symmetry.space_group_name_H-M   'P 1'
#
loop_
_entity.id
_entity.type
_entity.pdbx_description
1 polymer ?
#
loop_
_entity_poly.entity_id
_entity_poly.type
_entity_poly.pdbx_seq_one_letter_code
_entity_poly.pdbx_strand_id
1 'polypeptide(L)'
;MIRTTISAATLALLGTLQAHADQYAVRINVAFDGATPELLQALRIEEIDNFKAHGNQYVILEAPGEAYVEAYVFAIGRKAVELSTLDADWMHPSVAEMPLENRLRFLRQVECEYCVS
;
A
#
# COMPACT_ATOMS: atom_id res chain seq x y z
N MET A 1 -52.28 11.83 29.84
CA MET A 1 -51.27 12.33 28.89
C MET A 1 -49.94 11.65 29.21
N ILE A 2 -49.35 11.02 28.20
CA ILE A 2 -48.18 10.14 28.25
C ILE A 2 -46.90 10.96 28.33
N ARG A 3 -45.93 10.55 29.17
CA ARG A 3 -44.50 10.85 28.95
C ARG A 3 -43.65 9.68 29.40
N THR A 4 -43.39 8.77 28.46
CA THR A 4 -42.38 7.72 28.57
C THR A 4 -41.07 8.29 28.07
N THR A 5 -40.14 8.63 28.96
CA THR A 5 -38.78 9.04 28.59
C THR A 5 -37.92 7.81 28.36
N ILE A 6 -37.78 7.43 27.09
CA ILE A 6 -36.81 6.44 26.62
C ILE A 6 -35.43 7.12 26.66
N SER A 7 -34.55 6.67 27.56
CA SER A 7 -33.14 7.07 27.53
C SER A 7 -32.44 6.18 26.49
N ALA A 8 -32.08 6.78 25.36
CA ALA A 8 -31.38 6.12 24.26
C ALA A 8 -29.98 5.68 24.72
N ALA A 9 -29.66 4.41 24.47
CA ALA A 9 -28.34 3.85 24.63
C ALA A 9 -27.43 4.36 23.50
N THR A 10 -26.42 5.16 23.83
CA THR A 10 -25.37 5.56 22.89
C THR A 10 -24.36 4.42 22.79
N LEU A 11 -24.54 3.52 21.82
CA LEU A 11 -23.46 2.64 21.37
C LEU A 11 -22.46 3.51 20.59
N ALA A 12 -21.38 3.93 21.26
CA ALA A 12 -20.20 4.42 20.56
C ALA A 12 -19.55 3.21 19.88
N LEU A 13 -19.91 2.96 18.61
CA LEU A 13 -19.04 2.19 17.73
C LEU A 13 -17.76 3.01 17.57
N LEU A 14 -16.75 2.70 18.38
CA LEU A 14 -15.37 2.95 18.03
C LEU A 14 -15.12 2.12 16.78
N GLY A 15 -15.38 2.73 15.62
CA GLY A 15 -14.88 2.22 14.36
C GLY A 15 -13.39 2.02 14.55
N THR A 16 -12.95 0.77 14.50
CA THR A 16 -11.55 0.45 14.33
C THR A 16 -11.16 1.10 13.01
N LEU A 17 -10.56 2.29 13.08
CA LEU A 17 -9.77 2.81 11.98
C LEU A 17 -8.83 1.68 11.63
N GLN A 18 -9.05 1.04 10.48
CA GLN A 18 -8.03 0.19 9.89
C GLN A 18 -6.85 1.14 9.74
N ALA A 19 -5.85 1.00 10.62
CA ALA A 19 -4.54 1.53 10.33
C ALA A 19 -4.17 0.85 9.04
N HIS A 20 -4.38 1.54 7.91
CA HIS A 20 -3.80 1.15 6.66
C HIS A 20 -2.32 1.00 7.00
N ALA A 21 -1.78 -0.20 6.81
CA ALA A 21 -0.33 -0.30 6.79
C ALA A 21 0.12 0.76 5.78
N ASP A 22 1.11 1.57 6.13
CA ASP A 22 1.67 2.62 5.26
C ASP A 22 2.46 1.96 4.11
N GLN A 23 1.84 0.96 3.48
CA GLN A 23 2.37 0.06 2.49
C GLN A 23 1.69 0.31 1.17
N TYR A 24 2.52 0.35 0.14
CA TYR A 24 2.13 0.66 -1.22
C TYR A 24 2.70 -0.40 -2.15
N ALA A 25 1.92 -0.78 -3.15
CA ALA A 25 2.40 -1.53 -4.30
C ALA A 25 2.54 -0.57 -5.47
N VAL A 26 3.73 -0.53 -6.06
CA VAL A 26 3.94 0.16 -7.33
C VAL A 26 4.25 -0.85 -8.42
N ARG A 27 3.52 -0.73 -9.54
CA ARG A 27 3.81 -1.45 -10.76
C ARG A 27 4.79 -0.63 -11.59
N ILE A 28 5.95 -1.18 -11.91
CA ILE A 28 6.98 -0.50 -12.70
C ILE A 28 7.15 -1.13 -14.07
N ASN A 29 7.54 -0.31 -15.04
CA ASN A 29 7.62 -0.70 -16.45
C ASN A 29 8.81 -1.62 -16.80
N VAL A 30 9.84 -1.68 -15.96
CA VAL A 30 11.07 -2.45 -16.19
C VAL A 30 11.52 -3.08 -14.88
N ALA A 31 12.05 -4.30 -14.95
CA ALA A 31 12.64 -4.99 -13.81
C ALA A 31 13.68 -4.12 -13.09
N PHE A 32 13.78 -4.33 -11.78
CA PHE A 32 14.63 -3.56 -10.89
C PHE A 32 15.12 -4.47 -9.78
N ASP A 33 16.42 -4.39 -9.47
CA ASP A 33 17.10 -5.31 -8.54
C ASP A 33 17.18 -4.76 -7.10
N GLY A 34 16.48 -3.66 -6.81
CA GLY A 34 16.45 -3.00 -5.50
C GLY A 34 17.28 -1.71 -5.46
N ALA A 35 16.88 -0.78 -4.60
CA ALA A 35 17.54 0.50 -4.41
C ALA A 35 18.72 0.39 -3.44
N THR A 36 19.59 1.40 -3.48
CA THR A 36 20.68 1.47 -2.52
C THR A 36 20.12 1.82 -1.12
N PRO A 37 20.72 1.30 -0.04
CA PRO A 37 20.28 1.62 1.32
C PRO A 37 20.26 3.14 1.62
N GLU A 38 21.17 3.90 1.03
CA GLU A 38 21.24 5.36 1.20
C GLU A 38 20.01 6.05 0.60
N LEU A 39 19.53 5.59 -0.56
CA LEU A 39 18.32 6.13 -1.17
C LEU A 39 17.09 5.81 -0.32
N LEU A 40 16.96 4.56 0.12
CA LEU A 40 15.87 4.11 0.99
C LEU A 40 15.83 4.93 2.28
N GLN A 41 16.99 5.12 2.92
CA GLN A 41 17.09 5.96 4.12
C GLN A 41 16.74 7.43 3.85
N ALA A 42 17.25 8.01 2.76
CA ALA A 42 17.00 9.41 2.43
C ALA A 42 15.51 9.70 2.21
N LEU A 43 14.78 8.74 1.62
CA LEU A 43 13.35 8.85 1.37
C LEU A 43 12.48 8.31 2.52
N ARG A 44 13.07 7.71 3.55
CA ARG A 44 12.36 7.03 4.65
C ARG A 44 11.43 5.94 4.14
N ILE A 45 11.93 5.14 3.20
CA ILE A 45 11.20 4.05 2.56
C ILE A 45 11.87 2.74 2.92
N GLU A 46 11.06 1.69 3.07
CA GLU A 46 11.53 0.32 3.16
C GLU A 46 11.02 -0.48 1.96
N GLU A 47 11.91 -1.20 1.28
CA GLU A 47 11.51 -2.21 0.30
C GLU A 47 11.17 -3.51 0.99
N ILE A 48 9.89 -3.90 0.93
CA ILE A 48 9.37 -5.11 1.58
C ILE A 48 9.53 -6.33 0.67
N ASP A 49 9.12 -6.18 -0.59
CA ASP A 49 9.05 -7.31 -1.54
C ASP A 49 9.15 -6.82 -2.98
N ASN A 50 9.65 -7.67 -3.87
CA ASN A 50 9.83 -7.38 -5.28
C ASN A 50 9.58 -8.66 -6.09
N PHE A 51 8.54 -8.65 -6.92
CA PHE A 51 8.10 -9.84 -7.62
C PHE A 51 7.46 -9.54 -8.98
N LYS A 52 7.34 -10.58 -9.80
CA LYS A 52 6.62 -10.54 -11.08
C LYS A 52 5.29 -11.27 -10.97
N ALA A 53 4.22 -10.63 -11.43
CA ALA A 53 2.89 -11.23 -11.56
C ALA A 53 2.25 -10.79 -12.88
N HIS A 54 1.65 -11.73 -13.62
CA HIS A 54 1.00 -11.45 -14.91
C HIS A 54 1.88 -10.69 -15.92
N GLY A 55 3.19 -10.94 -15.91
CA GLY A 55 4.16 -10.24 -16.76
C GLY A 55 4.52 -8.82 -16.31
N ASN A 56 3.94 -8.33 -15.22
CA ASN A 56 4.22 -7.02 -14.63
C ASN A 56 5.20 -7.15 -13.45
N GLN A 57 6.00 -6.10 -13.25
CA GLN A 57 6.91 -5.98 -12.12
C GLN A 57 6.25 -5.15 -11.02
N TYR A 58 6.16 -5.72 -9.81
CA TYR A 58 5.65 -5.04 -8.62
C TYR A 58 6.78 -4.85 -7.61
N VAL A 59 6.70 -3.75 -6.88
CA VAL A 59 7.52 -3.47 -5.69
C VAL A 59 6.58 -3.08 -4.57
N ILE A 60 6.73 -3.74 -3.42
CA ILE A 60 5.99 -3.43 -2.19
C ILE A 60 6.90 -2.59 -1.30
N LEU A 61 6.39 -1.44 -0.89
CA LEU A 61 7.14 -0.42 -0.18
C LEU A 61 6.38 -0.03 1.08
N GLU A 62 7.08 0.12 2.20
CA GLU A 62 6.59 0.94 3.31
C GLU A 62 7.07 2.38 3.09
N ALA A 63 6.15 3.35 3.13
CA ALA A 63 6.47 4.74 2.86
C ALA A 63 5.52 5.69 3.61
N PRO A 64 5.94 6.91 4.00
CA PRO A 64 5.08 7.86 4.70
C PRO A 64 3.87 8.37 3.90
N GLY A 65 3.82 8.09 2.60
CA GLY A 65 2.74 8.54 1.71
C GLY A 65 3.02 8.24 0.23
N GLU A 66 1.99 8.39 -0.60
CA GLU A 66 2.03 8.14 -2.05
C GLU A 66 3.14 8.93 -2.77
N ALA A 67 3.30 10.21 -2.45
CA ALA A 67 4.32 11.07 -3.04
C ALA A 67 5.77 10.56 -2.77
N TYR A 68 6.00 9.85 -1.66
CA TYR A 68 7.30 9.24 -1.37
C TYR A 68 7.57 8.04 -2.28
N VAL A 69 6.54 7.24 -2.55
CA VAL A 69 6.61 6.12 -3.48
C VAL A 69 6.92 6.62 -4.90
N GLU A 70 6.25 7.68 -5.34
CA GLU A 70 6.50 8.29 -6.64
C GLU A 70 7.93 8.86 -6.74
N ALA A 71 8.39 9.57 -5.70
CA ALA A 71 9.75 10.07 -5.62
C ALA A 71 10.80 8.94 -5.67
N TYR A 72 10.52 7.82 -5.01
CA TYR A 72 11.35 6.62 -5.06
C TYR A 72 11.45 6.05 -6.47
N VAL A 73 10.32 5.85 -7.16
CA VAL A 73 10.28 5.31 -8.52
C VAL A 73 11.05 6.21 -9.49
N PHE A 74 10.90 7.53 -9.33
CA PHE A 74 11.66 8.51 -10.09
C PHE A 74 13.16 8.42 -9.81
N ALA A 75 13.56 8.33 -8.53
CA ALA A 75 14.96 8.27 -8.12
C ALA A 75 15.69 7.01 -8.63
N ILE A 76 14.99 5.87 -8.72
CA ILE A 76 15.55 4.64 -9.30
C ILE A 76 15.53 4.63 -10.85
N GLY A 77 15.13 5.74 -11.47
CA GLY A 77 15.07 5.89 -12.93
C GLY A 77 14.07 4.93 -13.58
N ARG A 78 12.95 4.65 -12.90
CA ARG A 78 11.84 3.84 -13.42
C ARG A 78 10.60 4.69 -13.63
N LYS A 79 9.60 4.12 -14.29
CA LYS A 79 8.29 4.74 -14.43
C LYS A 79 7.24 3.90 -13.72
N ALA A 80 6.47 4.55 -12.86
CA ALA A 80 5.29 3.95 -12.26
C ALA A 80 4.23 3.82 -13.37
N VAL A 81 3.61 2.65 -13.47
CA VAL A 81 2.46 2.42 -14.35
C VAL A 81 1.17 2.46 -13.53
N GLU A 82 1.25 2.09 -12.26
CA GLU A 82 0.11 2.01 -11.36
C GLU A 82 0.60 2.09 -9.92
N LEU A 83 -0.17 2.78 -9.06
CA LEU A 83 0.03 2.86 -7.62
C LEU A 83 -1.19 2.29 -6.91
N SER A 84 -0.95 1.46 -5.90
CA SER A 84 -1.99 0.89 -5.05
C SER A 84 -1.59 1.00 -3.59
N THR A 85 -2.56 1.30 -2.73
CA THR A 85 -2.44 1.07 -1.28
C THR A 85 -2.75 -0.40 -0.96
N LEU A 86 -2.24 -0.89 0.17
CA LEU A 86 -2.57 -2.22 0.67
C LEU A 86 -3.65 -2.14 1.76
N ASP A 87 -4.73 -2.91 1.59
CA ASP A 87 -5.79 -3.02 2.60
C ASP A 87 -5.44 -4.03 3.73
N ALA A 88 -4.29 -4.70 3.61
CA ALA A 88 -3.74 -5.60 4.63
C ALA A 88 -2.20 -5.56 4.61
N ASP A 89 -1.56 -5.71 5.77
CA ASP A 89 -0.11 -5.78 5.88
C ASP A 89 0.44 -6.98 5.10
N TRP A 90 1.31 -6.69 4.13
CA TRP A 90 1.91 -7.66 3.21
C TRP A 90 2.73 -8.73 3.94
N MET A 91 3.34 -8.36 5.07
CA MET A 91 4.23 -9.19 5.87
C MET A 91 3.49 -9.96 6.98
N HIS A 92 2.22 -9.63 7.24
CA HIS A 92 1.44 -10.37 8.22
C HIS A 92 1.37 -11.85 7.82
N PRO A 93 1.60 -12.82 8.73
CA PRO A 93 1.68 -14.24 8.37
C PRO A 93 0.48 -14.74 7.57
N SER A 94 -0.74 -14.31 7.93
CA SER A 94 -1.94 -14.70 7.21
C SER A 94 -2.00 -14.22 5.76
N VAL A 95 -1.28 -13.16 5.40
CA VAL A 95 -1.16 -12.62 4.03
C VAL A 95 0.07 -13.22 3.35
N ALA A 96 1.22 -13.25 4.02
CA ALA A 96 2.48 -13.76 3.50
C ALA A 96 2.43 -15.24 3.10
N GLU A 97 1.66 -16.05 3.81
CA GLU A 97 1.48 -17.48 3.51
C GLU A 97 0.46 -17.75 2.38
N MET A 98 -0.28 -16.73 1.93
CA MET A 98 -1.22 -16.91 0.82
C MET A 98 -0.49 -17.03 -0.52
N PRO A 99 -1.05 -17.77 -1.49
CA PRO A 99 -0.60 -17.68 -2.89
C PRO A 99 -0.60 -16.22 -3.36
N LEU A 100 0.42 -15.83 -4.14
CA LEU A 100 0.59 -14.45 -4.62
C LEU A 100 -0.67 -13.88 -5.26
N GLU A 101 -1.36 -14.67 -6.08
CA GLU A 101 -2.63 -14.29 -6.73
C GLU A 101 -3.75 -13.88 -5.75
N ASN A 102 -3.76 -14.47 -4.56
CA ASN A 102 -4.69 -14.09 -3.51
C ASN A 102 -4.23 -12.84 -2.76
N ARG A 103 -2.91 -12.65 -2.60
CA ARG A 103 -2.33 -11.44 -1.99
C ARG A 103 -2.64 -10.19 -2.81
N LEU A 104 -2.60 -10.30 -4.14
CA LEU A 104 -2.92 -9.18 -5.05
C LEU A 104 -4.35 -8.63 -4.87
N ARG A 105 -5.27 -9.40 -4.27
CA ARG A 105 -6.63 -8.92 -3.99
C ARG A 105 -6.70 -7.86 -2.89
N PHE A 106 -5.63 -7.69 -2.12
CA PHE A 106 -5.51 -6.62 -1.13
C PHE A 106 -4.98 -5.30 -1.73
N LEU A 107 -4.66 -5.28 -3.02
CA LEU A 107 -4.26 -4.05 -3.70
C LEU A 107 -5.50 -3.24 -4.06
N ARG A 108 -5.53 -2.00 -3.59
CA ARG A 108 -6.53 -1.02 -3.94
C ARG A 108 -5.85 0.13 -4.67
N GLN A 109 -6.16 0.27 -5.95
CA GLN A 109 -5.61 1.33 -6.78
C GLN A 109 -5.95 2.71 -6.19
N VAL A 110 -4.97 3.60 -6.20
CA VAL A 110 -5.11 5.00 -5.80
C VAL A 110 -4.71 5.92 -6.95
N GLU A 111 -4.94 7.21 -6.78
CA GLU A 111 -4.48 8.21 -7.74
C GLU A 111 -2.95 8.18 -7.81
N CYS A 112 -2.41 8.36 -9.02
CA CYS A 112 -0.98 8.37 -9.26
C CYS A 112 -0.70 9.51 -10.24
N GLU A 113 -0.18 10.61 -9.71
CA GLU A 113 0.01 11.84 -10.48
C GLU A 113 1.08 11.65 -11.56
N TYR A 114 2.07 10.80 -11.29
CA TYR A 114 3.24 10.60 -12.16
C TYR A 114 3.26 9.23 -12.86
N CYS A 115 2.16 8.48 -12.82
CA CYS A 115 2.07 7.22 -13.54
C CYS A 115 1.99 7.44 -15.06
N VAL A 116 2.63 6.55 -15.83
CA VAL A 116 2.50 6.57 -17.29
C VAL A 116 1.10 6.11 -17.70
N SER A 117 0.46 6.92 -18.55
CA SER A 117 -0.84 6.62 -19.17
C SER A 117 -0.75 5.54 -20.24
#